data_AF-A0A9P0VE03-F1
#
_entry.id   AF-A0A9P0VE03-F1
#
_cell.length_a   1.000
_cell.length_b   1.000
_cell.length_c   1.000
_cell.angle_alpha   90.00
_cell.angle_beta   90.00
_cell.angle_gamma   90.00
#
_symmetry.space_group_name_H-M   'P 1'
#
loop_
_entity.id
_entity.type
_entity.pdbx_description
1 polymer ?
#
loop_
_entity_poly.entity_id
_entity_poly.type
_entity_poly.pdbx_seq_one_letter_code
_entity_poly.pdbx_strand_id
1 'polypeptide(L)'
;MCRKGIFLTTQRAGTAKMPLSSFVLPIIDNGMKAETPSFEAHQFVRVRRGDAVRRLIQRDKTPLAVLLMAAVVGTLAGLVGVAFEKSVNWVQNQRIGALAQVADHWYLVWPLAFILSALLAMVGYFLVRRFAPEAGGSGIPEIEGALEELRPVRWWRVLPVKFIGGMGTLGAGMVLGREGPMVQLGGNIGRMVLDIFRMRSPEARHTLLATGAASGLSAAFNAPLAGILFIIEEMRPQFRYNLISIKAVFTGVIMSSIVFRIFNGEAAIIEVGKLSNAPVNTLWLYLVLGMLFGCFGPLFNFLVLRTQDIFQRIHGGNIKKWVLMGGVIGGICGLLGLMQPSAVGGGFNLIPIAAAGNFSVGLLLFIFIARVVTTLICFSSGAPGGIFAPMLALGTLLGTAFGMAAIPLFPAYHLDAGTFAIAGMGALLAASVRAPLTGIVLVLEMTDNYQLILPMIITCLGATLLAQFLGGKPLYSTILQRTLAKQEAEQAAKAQQAPRENT
;
A
#
# COMPACT_ATOMS: atom_id res chain seq x y z
N MET A 1 49.45 8.68 -32.24
CA MET A 1 50.65 8.52 -33.10
C MET A 1 51.86 8.76 -32.21
N CYS A 2 52.68 7.71 -31.96
CA CYS A 2 54.03 7.68 -31.35
C CYS A 2 54.29 8.45 -30.03
N ARG A 3 55.04 7.97 -29.04
CA ARG A 3 55.74 6.70 -28.75
C ARG A 3 56.33 6.85 -27.33
N LYS A 4 56.36 5.74 -26.59
CA LYS A 4 57.42 5.25 -25.68
C LYS A 4 57.78 6.00 -24.39
N GLY A 5 57.80 5.23 -23.31
CA GLY A 5 58.60 5.49 -22.12
C GLY A 5 58.32 4.52 -20.96
N ILE A 6 58.67 3.24 -21.11
CA ILE A 6 58.63 2.22 -20.06
C ILE A 6 59.89 2.36 -19.20
N PHE A 7 59.77 2.34 -17.87
CA PHE A 7 60.75 1.68 -17.00
C PHE A 7 60.05 1.04 -15.80
N LEU A 8 60.16 -0.29 -15.75
CA LEU A 8 59.87 -1.16 -14.62
C LEU A 8 61.04 -1.07 -13.62
N THR A 9 60.75 -1.08 -12.31
CA THR A 9 61.33 -2.10 -11.43
C THR A 9 60.62 -2.19 -10.08
N THR A 10 60.33 -3.45 -9.77
CA THR A 10 59.90 -4.09 -8.53
C THR A 10 60.78 -3.83 -7.31
N GLN A 11 60.20 -3.69 -6.11
CA GLN A 11 60.54 -4.56 -4.98
C GLN A 11 59.53 -4.47 -3.82
N ARG A 12 59.20 -5.64 -3.27
CA ARG A 12 58.30 -5.90 -2.15
C ARG A 12 59.00 -5.77 -0.79
N ALA A 13 58.15 -5.61 0.23
CA ALA A 13 58.21 -6.19 1.58
C ALA A 13 58.77 -5.34 2.72
N GLY A 14 58.04 -5.37 3.86
CA GLY A 14 58.67 -5.36 5.19
C GLY A 14 58.22 -4.28 6.17
N THR A 15 57.10 -4.55 6.86
CA THR A 15 56.92 -4.42 8.32
C THR A 15 57.61 -3.31 9.14
N ALA A 16 56.75 -2.50 9.75
CA ALA A 16 56.66 -2.22 11.20
C ALA A 16 57.56 -1.17 11.88
N LYS A 17 56.87 -0.43 12.78
CA LYS A 17 57.29 0.34 13.97
C LYS A 17 57.61 1.83 13.81
N MET A 18 56.71 2.64 14.38
CA MET A 18 56.96 3.99 14.93
C MET A 18 58.11 3.98 15.94
N PRO A 19 58.84 5.10 16.10
CA PRO A 19 58.54 5.96 17.25
C PRO A 19 58.67 7.47 17.00
N LEU A 20 58.14 8.21 17.98
CA LEU A 20 58.12 9.66 18.16
C LEU A 20 59.50 10.32 18.06
N SER A 21 59.58 11.53 17.53
CA SER A 21 60.04 12.73 18.26
C SER A 21 60.11 13.97 17.36
N SER A 22 59.84 15.10 18.00
CA SER A 22 59.74 16.46 17.49
C SER A 22 61.08 17.05 17.02
N PHE A 23 61.10 17.80 15.91
CA PHE A 23 62.20 18.72 15.56
C PHE A 23 61.67 19.93 14.74
N VAL A 24 61.43 21.04 15.45
CA VAL A 24 62.12 22.34 15.35
C VAL A 24 62.61 22.88 13.96
N LEU A 25 62.02 24.05 13.57
CA LEU A 25 62.52 25.22 12.77
C LEU A 25 62.93 25.00 11.28
N PRO A 26 63.01 26.05 10.38
CA PRO A 26 63.05 27.49 10.63
C PRO A 26 62.18 28.43 9.75
N ILE A 27 62.29 29.71 10.11
CA ILE A 27 61.72 30.96 9.55
C ILE A 27 62.42 31.36 8.23
N ILE A 28 61.70 32.16 7.41
CA ILE A 28 62.10 33.22 6.43
C ILE A 28 61.31 33.01 5.12
N ASP A 29 60.79 33.97 4.36
CA ASP A 29 60.21 35.31 4.52
C ASP A 29 59.62 35.65 3.12
N ASN A 30 58.65 36.58 3.08
CA ASN A 30 58.12 37.31 1.91
C ASN A 30 57.19 36.65 0.87
N GLY A 31 56.05 37.33 0.65
CA GLY A 31 55.54 37.57 -0.71
C GLY A 31 54.12 37.10 -1.04
N MET A 32 53.14 37.98 -0.77
CA MET A 32 51.84 38.17 -1.45
C MET A 32 51.19 37.07 -2.34
N LYS A 33 49.95 36.74 -1.94
CA LYS A 33 48.72 36.44 -2.73
C LYS A 33 48.70 35.21 -3.67
N ALA A 34 47.84 34.24 -3.37
CA ALA A 34 46.58 33.96 -4.09
C ALA A 34 45.92 32.63 -3.64
N GLU A 35 44.60 32.60 -3.80
CA GLU A 35 43.57 31.68 -3.28
C GLU A 35 43.71 30.18 -3.61
N THR A 36 43.29 29.31 -2.67
CA THR A 36 42.35 28.20 -2.90
C THR A 36 41.83 27.64 -1.56
N PRO A 37 40.56 27.19 -1.48
CA PRO A 37 39.77 27.18 -0.25
C PRO A 37 39.96 25.90 0.57
N SER A 38 40.26 26.04 1.86
CA SER A 38 40.20 24.94 2.82
C SER A 38 38.77 24.71 3.30
N PHE A 39 38.28 23.51 3.02
CA PHE A 39 37.32 22.71 3.80
C PHE A 39 36.31 23.49 4.65
N GLU A 40 35.08 23.56 4.15
CA GLU A 40 33.90 24.08 4.84
C GLU A 40 33.79 23.54 6.28
N ALA A 41 33.99 24.44 7.24
CA ALA A 41 33.63 24.24 8.61
C ALA A 41 32.11 24.02 8.70
N HIS A 42 31.69 22.82 9.11
CA HIS A 42 30.33 22.57 9.56
C HIS A 42 30.02 23.52 10.73
N GLN A 43 29.26 24.58 10.44
CA GLN A 43 28.64 25.42 11.46
C GLN A 43 27.66 24.57 12.27
N PHE A 44 28.11 24.06 13.41
CA PHE A 44 27.23 23.66 14.49
C PHE A 44 26.51 24.94 14.98
N VAL A 45 25.31 25.19 14.44
CA VAL A 45 24.41 26.22 14.96
C VAL A 45 24.07 25.84 16.40
N ARG A 46 24.74 26.49 17.35
CA ARG A 46 24.48 26.38 18.79
C ARG A 46 23.09 26.94 19.04
N VAL A 47 22.06 26.09 18.99
CA VAL A 47 20.67 26.48 19.31
C VAL A 47 20.69 27.09 20.70
N ARG A 48 20.41 28.40 20.83
CA ARG A 48 20.33 29.08 22.12
C ARG A 48 19.32 28.32 22.98
N ARG A 49 19.66 28.06 24.26
CA ARG A 49 18.74 27.40 25.22
C ARG A 49 17.35 28.08 25.23
N GLY A 50 17.30 29.39 25.01
CA GLY A 50 16.05 30.15 24.85
C GLY A 50 15.21 29.73 23.63
N ASP A 51 15.82 29.42 22.49
CA ASP A 51 15.09 28.95 21.29
C ASP A 51 14.62 27.50 21.47
N ALA A 52 15.38 26.67 22.18
CA ALA A 52 14.93 25.32 22.54
C ALA A 52 13.73 25.36 23.51
N VAL A 53 13.78 26.21 24.53
CA VAL A 53 12.67 26.42 25.48
C VAL A 53 11.46 27.06 24.78
N ARG A 54 11.67 28.04 23.90
CA ARG A 54 10.58 28.67 23.12
C ARG A 54 9.94 27.67 22.15
N ARG A 55 10.72 26.80 21.51
CA ARG A 55 10.23 25.69 20.69
C ARG A 55 9.45 24.66 21.52
N LEU A 56 9.85 24.39 22.77
CA LEU A 56 9.10 23.53 23.71
C LEU A 56 7.77 24.16 24.15
N ILE A 57 7.75 25.46 24.44
CA ILE A 57 6.55 26.20 24.87
C ILE A 57 5.57 26.41 23.71
N GLN A 58 6.07 26.65 22.50
CA GLN A 58 5.23 26.83 21.29
C GLN A 58 4.90 25.51 20.59
N ARG A 59 5.40 24.37 21.11
CA ARG A 59 5.27 23.03 20.51
C ARG A 59 3.84 22.56 20.30
N ASP A 60 2.89 23.11 21.05
CA ASP A 60 1.54 22.56 21.19
C ASP A 60 0.39 23.45 20.69
N LYS A 61 0.69 24.61 20.10
CA LYS A 61 -0.34 25.46 19.47
C LYS A 61 -0.67 24.95 18.06
N THR A 62 -1.34 23.80 18.00
CA THR A 62 -2.09 23.41 16.80
C THR A 62 -3.04 24.55 16.43
N PRO A 63 -3.02 25.06 15.18
CA PRO A 63 -4.04 26.00 14.76
C PRO A 63 -5.38 25.29 14.85
N LEU A 64 -6.28 25.76 15.73
CA LEU A 64 -7.60 25.17 15.96
C LEU A 64 -8.35 24.92 14.64
N ALA A 65 -8.16 25.80 13.66
CA ALA A 65 -8.67 25.67 12.30
C ALA A 65 -8.27 24.35 11.60
N VAL A 66 -7.01 23.90 11.73
CA VAL A 66 -6.54 22.64 11.11
C VAL A 66 -7.21 21.43 11.76
N LEU A 67 -7.39 21.45 13.09
CA LEU A 67 -8.09 20.37 13.80
C LEU A 67 -9.57 20.28 13.43
N LEU A 68 -10.26 21.43 13.34
CA LEU A 68 -11.65 21.49 12.91
C LEU A 68 -11.79 21.00 11.46
N MET A 69 -10.91 21.43 10.56
CA MET A 69 -10.93 20.98 9.17
C MET A 69 -10.58 19.50 9.05
N ALA A 70 -9.69 18.97 9.90
CA ALA A 70 -9.39 17.55 9.96
C ALA A 70 -10.61 16.72 10.38
N ALA A 71 -11.41 17.20 11.35
CA ALA A 71 -12.67 16.58 11.73
C ALA A 71 -13.68 16.56 10.56
N VAL A 72 -13.78 17.67 9.81
CA VAL A 72 -14.63 17.76 8.62
C VAL A 72 -14.16 16.79 7.53
N VAL A 73 -12.86 16.75 7.24
CA VAL A 73 -12.26 15.81 6.28
C VAL A 73 -12.55 14.36 6.68
N GLY A 74 -12.35 14.02 7.96
CA GLY A 74 -12.64 12.69 8.49
C GLY A 74 -14.10 12.29 8.33
N THR A 75 -15.01 13.20 8.67
CA THR A 75 -16.47 12.99 8.54
C THR A 75 -16.86 12.74 7.08
N LEU A 76 -16.38 13.58 6.16
CA LEU A 76 -16.67 13.44 4.73
C LEU A 76 -16.04 12.18 4.12
N ALA A 77 -14.80 11.86 4.50
CA ALA A 77 -14.12 10.64 4.07
C ALA A 77 -14.84 9.38 4.57
N GLY A 78 -15.33 9.39 5.82
CA GLY A 78 -16.15 8.33 6.39
C GLY A 78 -17.46 8.16 5.63
N LEU A 79 -18.18 9.26 5.36
CA LEU A 79 -19.45 9.22 4.61
C LEU A 79 -19.26 8.69 3.19
N VAL A 80 -18.23 9.17 2.48
CA VAL A 80 -17.89 8.69 1.13
C VAL A 80 -17.43 7.23 1.17
N GLY A 81 -16.68 6.81 2.19
CA GLY A 81 -16.28 5.42 2.39
C GLY A 81 -17.48 4.49 2.59
N VAL A 82 -18.40 4.84 3.49
CA VAL A 82 -19.65 4.08 3.70
C VAL A 82 -20.47 4.05 2.42
N ALA A 83 -20.67 5.19 1.76
CA ALA A 83 -21.44 5.24 0.51
C ALA A 83 -20.81 4.36 -0.57
N PHE A 84 -19.48 4.37 -0.71
CA PHE A 84 -18.75 3.55 -1.66
C PHE A 84 -18.92 2.05 -1.36
N GLU A 85 -18.78 1.64 -0.09
CA GLU A 85 -19.01 0.26 0.32
C GLU A 85 -20.45 -0.20 0.00
N LYS A 86 -21.46 0.56 0.46
CA LYS A 86 -22.86 0.20 0.22
C LYS A 86 -23.18 0.14 -1.27
N SER A 87 -22.58 1.02 -2.07
CA SER A 87 -22.76 1.01 -3.52
C SER A 87 -22.14 -0.23 -4.17
N VAL A 88 -20.91 -0.61 -3.78
CA VAL A 88 -20.26 -1.84 -4.26
C VAL A 88 -21.10 -3.07 -3.91
N ASN A 89 -21.53 -3.18 -2.63
CA ASN A 89 -22.35 -4.30 -2.17
C ASN A 89 -23.70 -4.34 -2.89
N TRP A 90 -24.31 -3.18 -3.12
CA TRP A 90 -25.56 -3.09 -3.89
C TRP A 90 -25.36 -3.59 -5.33
N VAL A 91 -24.32 -3.17 -6.04
CA VAL A 91 -24.04 -3.65 -7.41
C VAL A 91 -23.78 -5.16 -7.43
N GLN A 92 -23.03 -5.69 -6.45
CA GLN A 92 -22.81 -7.13 -6.33
C GLN A 92 -24.12 -7.90 -6.10
N ASN A 93 -25.00 -7.38 -5.24
CA ASN A 93 -26.31 -7.97 -4.98
C ASN A 93 -27.23 -7.92 -6.20
N GLN A 94 -27.24 -6.82 -6.96
CA GLN A 94 -28.01 -6.74 -8.21
C GLN A 94 -27.50 -7.75 -9.24
N ARG A 95 -26.17 -7.89 -9.37
CA ARG A 95 -25.56 -8.88 -10.25
C ARG A 95 -25.97 -10.30 -9.86
N ILE A 96 -25.87 -10.66 -8.58
CA ILE A 96 -26.27 -11.98 -8.08
C ILE A 96 -27.78 -12.20 -8.25
N GLY A 97 -28.60 -11.20 -7.94
CA GLY A 97 -30.05 -11.26 -8.10
C GLY A 97 -30.47 -11.49 -9.56
N ALA A 98 -29.81 -10.82 -10.52
CA ALA A 98 -30.04 -11.04 -11.95
C ALA A 98 -29.65 -12.46 -12.39
N LEU A 99 -28.56 -13.00 -11.86
CA LEU A 99 -28.15 -14.38 -12.15
C LEU A 99 -29.08 -15.41 -11.54
N ALA A 100 -29.64 -15.14 -10.36
CA ALA A 100 -30.59 -16.01 -9.69
C ALA A 100 -31.88 -16.20 -10.49
N GLN A 101 -32.35 -15.15 -11.19
CA GLN A 101 -33.57 -15.21 -12.03
C GLN A 101 -33.46 -16.17 -13.22
N VAL A 102 -32.24 -16.45 -13.68
CA VAL A 102 -31.99 -17.34 -14.81
C VAL A 102 -31.28 -18.62 -14.39
N ALA A 103 -31.15 -18.89 -13.08
CA ALA A 103 -30.32 -19.97 -12.52
C ALA A 103 -30.63 -21.35 -13.12
N ASP A 104 -31.89 -21.62 -13.44
CA ASP A 104 -32.35 -22.90 -14.01
C ASP A 104 -31.93 -23.10 -15.48
N HIS A 105 -31.54 -22.01 -16.16
CA HIS A 105 -31.16 -22.02 -17.56
C HIS A 105 -29.65 -21.89 -17.71
N TRP A 106 -28.92 -23.01 -17.60
CA TRP A 106 -27.45 -23.02 -17.64
C TRP A 106 -26.87 -22.25 -18.85
N TYR A 107 -27.48 -22.37 -20.03
CA TYR A 107 -27.07 -21.69 -21.26
C TYR A 107 -27.23 -20.16 -21.21
N LEU A 108 -28.02 -19.62 -20.28
CA LEU A 108 -28.17 -18.17 -20.03
C LEU A 108 -27.33 -17.68 -18.87
N VAL A 109 -27.21 -18.45 -17.77
CA VAL A 109 -26.48 -18.04 -16.56
C VAL A 109 -25.02 -17.73 -16.87
N TRP A 110 -24.33 -18.63 -17.59
CA TRP A 110 -22.89 -18.47 -17.84
C TRP A 110 -22.60 -17.24 -18.72
N PRO A 111 -23.22 -17.04 -19.89
CA PRO A 111 -23.02 -15.83 -20.67
C PRO A 111 -23.43 -14.56 -19.92
N LEU A 112 -24.54 -14.60 -19.17
CA LEU A 112 -25.01 -13.45 -18.41
C LEU A 112 -24.02 -13.04 -17.32
N ALA A 113 -23.44 -14.00 -16.60
CA ALA A 113 -22.43 -13.75 -15.57
C ALA A 113 -21.19 -13.07 -16.17
N PHE A 114 -20.74 -13.54 -17.34
CA PHE A 114 -19.64 -12.92 -18.06
C PHE A 114 -20.01 -11.49 -18.50
N ILE A 115 -21.15 -11.31 -19.17
CA ILE A 115 -21.56 -10.03 -19.76
C ILE A 115 -21.78 -8.96 -18.69
N LEU A 116 -22.49 -9.28 -17.61
CA LEU A 116 -22.75 -8.32 -16.52
C LEU A 116 -21.44 -7.84 -15.88
N SER A 117 -20.56 -8.76 -15.50
CA SER A 117 -19.26 -8.39 -14.92
C SER A 117 -18.34 -7.68 -15.93
N ALA A 118 -18.39 -8.06 -17.21
CA ALA A 118 -17.62 -7.40 -18.26
C ALA A 118 -18.06 -5.95 -18.46
N LEU A 119 -19.37 -5.69 -18.55
CA LEU A 119 -19.91 -4.34 -18.71
C LEU A 119 -19.56 -3.45 -17.51
N LEU A 120 -19.75 -3.95 -16.30
CA LEU A 120 -19.39 -3.23 -15.07
C LEU A 120 -17.90 -2.89 -15.01
N ALA A 121 -17.03 -3.85 -15.35
CA ALA A 121 -15.60 -3.60 -15.43
C ALA A 121 -15.28 -2.56 -16.52
N MET A 122 -15.82 -2.71 -17.74
CA MET A 122 -15.59 -1.77 -18.84
C MET A 122 -15.94 -0.33 -18.48
N VAL A 123 -17.01 -0.09 -17.72
CA VAL A 123 -17.34 1.25 -17.19
C VAL A 123 -16.18 1.80 -16.35
N GLY A 124 -15.64 1.00 -15.43
CA GLY A 124 -14.52 1.42 -14.59
C GLY A 124 -13.24 1.72 -15.36
N TYR A 125 -12.86 0.85 -16.29
CA TYR A 125 -11.71 1.11 -17.17
C TYR A 125 -11.95 2.33 -18.07
N PHE A 126 -13.14 2.47 -18.66
CA PHE A 126 -13.43 3.61 -19.52
C PHE A 126 -13.32 4.94 -18.77
N LEU A 127 -13.93 5.04 -17.58
CA LEU A 127 -13.92 6.26 -16.78
C LEU A 127 -12.49 6.67 -16.38
N VAL A 128 -11.68 5.71 -15.92
CA VAL A 128 -10.28 5.96 -15.57
C VAL A 128 -9.49 6.45 -16.78
N ARG A 129 -9.56 5.76 -17.93
CA ARG A 129 -8.75 6.16 -19.09
C ARG A 129 -9.14 7.52 -19.64
N ARG A 130 -10.45 7.81 -19.64
CA ARG A 130 -11.01 8.97 -20.34
C ARG A 130 -10.92 10.26 -19.53
N PHE A 131 -11.08 10.17 -18.21
CA PHE A 131 -11.30 11.34 -17.36
C PHE A 131 -10.23 11.56 -16.29
N ALA A 132 -9.71 10.49 -15.66
CA ALA A 132 -8.70 10.57 -14.60
C ALA A 132 -7.76 9.34 -14.62
N PRO A 133 -6.72 9.31 -15.47
CA PRO A 133 -5.79 8.18 -15.56
C PRO A 133 -5.07 7.84 -14.24
N GLU A 134 -4.86 8.85 -13.39
CA GLU A 134 -4.32 8.73 -12.03
C GLU A 134 -5.25 7.98 -11.05
N ALA A 135 -6.51 7.78 -11.42
CA ALA A 135 -7.46 6.99 -10.63
C ALA A 135 -7.33 5.47 -10.89
N GLY A 136 -6.43 5.03 -11.77
CA GLY A 136 -6.15 3.61 -12.00
C GLY A 136 -5.40 2.94 -10.84
N GLY A 137 -5.50 1.61 -10.75
CA GLY A 137 -4.83 0.81 -9.72
C GLY A 137 -5.25 1.19 -8.29
N SER A 138 -4.31 1.04 -7.35
CA SER A 138 -4.53 1.33 -5.92
C SER A 138 -4.92 2.79 -5.69
N GLY A 139 -4.06 3.73 -6.12
CA GLY A 139 -4.19 5.15 -5.80
C GLY A 139 -3.38 5.58 -4.58
N ILE A 140 -2.90 4.65 -3.75
CA ILE A 140 -1.94 4.94 -2.67
C ILE A 140 -0.66 5.61 -3.20
N PRO A 141 0.02 5.09 -4.25
CA PRO A 141 1.22 5.74 -4.81
C PRO A 141 0.97 7.18 -5.27
N GLU A 142 -0.23 7.50 -5.73
CA GLU A 142 -0.60 8.87 -6.15
C GLU A 142 -0.72 9.82 -4.96
N ILE A 143 -1.21 9.32 -3.82
CA ILE A 143 -1.27 10.10 -2.58
C ILE A 143 0.13 10.26 -1.97
N GLU A 144 0.97 9.23 -1.99
CA GLU A 144 2.39 9.32 -1.59
C GLU A 144 3.10 10.40 -2.43
N GLY A 145 3.00 10.33 -3.75
CA GLY A 145 3.58 11.34 -4.63
C GLY A 145 3.00 12.74 -4.43
N ALA A 146 1.74 12.86 -4.01
CA ALA A 146 1.13 14.14 -3.71
C ALA A 146 1.63 14.76 -2.39
N LEU A 147 1.96 13.93 -1.40
CA LEU A 147 2.62 14.36 -0.16
C LEU A 147 4.06 14.82 -0.43
N GLU A 148 4.76 14.21 -1.39
CA GLU A 148 6.07 14.69 -1.91
C GLU A 148 5.97 15.88 -2.86
N GLU A 149 4.75 16.33 -3.18
CA GLU A 149 4.50 17.38 -4.17
C GLU A 149 4.91 17.04 -5.61
N LEU A 150 5.18 15.77 -5.89
CA LEU A 150 5.53 15.25 -7.21
C LEU A 150 4.30 14.89 -8.06
N ARG A 151 3.14 14.71 -7.42
CA ARG A 151 1.88 14.36 -8.08
C ARG A 151 0.76 15.36 -7.74
N PRO A 152 -0.07 15.76 -8.72
CA PRO A 152 -1.19 16.65 -8.48
C PRO A 152 -2.41 15.91 -7.92
N VAL A 153 -3.20 16.59 -7.07
CA VAL A 153 -4.45 16.06 -6.51
C VAL A 153 -5.65 16.72 -7.18
N ARG A 154 -6.18 16.09 -8.23
CA ARG A 154 -7.30 16.63 -9.05
C ARG A 154 -8.65 16.12 -8.54
N TRP A 155 -9.06 16.57 -7.35
CA TRP A 155 -10.23 16.05 -6.65
C TRP A 155 -11.53 16.09 -7.47
N TRP A 156 -11.74 17.12 -8.28
CA TRP A 156 -12.93 17.25 -9.14
C TRP A 156 -13.02 16.18 -10.24
N ARG A 157 -11.89 15.56 -10.62
CA ARG A 157 -11.84 14.42 -11.56
C ARG A 157 -11.81 13.10 -10.83
N VAL A 158 -10.95 12.97 -9.82
CA VAL A 158 -10.67 11.69 -9.16
C VAL A 158 -11.84 11.23 -8.30
N LEU A 159 -12.53 12.13 -7.59
CA LEU A 159 -13.67 11.75 -6.75
C LEU A 159 -14.77 10.99 -7.53
N PRO A 160 -15.37 11.56 -8.60
CA PRO A 160 -16.39 10.85 -9.36
C PRO A 160 -15.83 9.63 -10.10
N VAL A 161 -14.63 9.72 -10.68
CA VAL A 161 -14.05 8.64 -11.49
C VAL A 161 -13.66 7.44 -10.63
N LYS A 162 -13.01 7.65 -9.49
CA LYS A 162 -12.58 6.56 -8.60
C LYS A 162 -13.78 5.93 -7.91
N PHE A 163 -14.78 6.72 -7.53
CA PHE A 163 -16.00 6.22 -6.91
C PHE A 163 -16.82 5.35 -7.89
N ILE A 164 -17.19 5.87 -9.06
CA ILE A 164 -18.01 5.10 -10.01
C ILE A 164 -17.18 4.00 -10.67
N GLY A 165 -15.91 4.28 -10.98
CA GLY A 165 -15.04 3.31 -11.61
C GLY A 165 -14.68 2.13 -10.69
N GLY A 166 -14.38 2.42 -9.42
CA GLY A 166 -14.18 1.40 -8.39
C GLY A 166 -15.46 0.63 -8.09
N MET A 167 -16.62 1.28 -8.12
CA MET A 167 -17.92 0.61 -8.01
C MET A 167 -18.12 -0.41 -9.14
N GLY A 168 -17.75 -0.07 -10.38
CA GLY A 168 -17.81 -0.97 -11.52
C GLY A 168 -16.90 -2.18 -11.37
N THR A 169 -15.61 -1.99 -11.05
CA THR A 169 -14.64 -3.09 -10.95
C THR A 169 -14.86 -3.99 -9.74
N LEU A 170 -15.09 -3.43 -8.55
CA LEU A 170 -15.41 -4.21 -7.35
C LEU A 170 -16.79 -4.86 -7.46
N GLY A 171 -17.77 -4.15 -8.04
CA GLY A 171 -19.11 -4.66 -8.32
C GLY A 171 -19.14 -5.83 -9.29
N ALA A 172 -18.24 -5.82 -10.28
CA ALA A 172 -18.02 -6.93 -11.22
C ALA A 172 -17.47 -8.21 -10.56
N GLY A 173 -17.03 -8.13 -9.29
CA GLY A 173 -16.43 -9.25 -8.57
C GLY A 173 -14.93 -9.44 -8.83
N MET A 174 -14.25 -8.42 -9.36
CA MET A 174 -12.80 -8.47 -9.59
C MET A 174 -12.03 -8.62 -8.27
N VAL A 175 -10.82 -9.19 -8.35
CA VAL A 175 -9.96 -9.45 -7.18
C VAL A 175 -9.18 -8.21 -6.81
N LEU A 176 -9.91 -7.27 -6.20
CA LEU A 176 -9.43 -5.98 -5.78
C LEU A 176 -10.04 -5.65 -4.42
N GLY A 177 -9.39 -4.73 -3.71
CA GLY A 177 -9.81 -4.21 -2.43
C GLY A 177 -10.40 -2.80 -2.53
N ARG A 178 -11.25 -2.47 -1.55
CA ARG A 178 -11.90 -1.15 -1.43
C ARG A 178 -10.97 -0.07 -0.89
N GLU A 179 -9.88 -0.47 -0.22
CA GLU A 179 -8.97 0.42 0.47
C GLU A 179 -8.22 1.37 -0.45
N GLY A 180 -7.77 0.91 -1.63
CA GLY A 180 -7.10 1.78 -2.60
C GLY A 180 -8.00 2.95 -3.01
N PRO A 181 -9.23 2.67 -3.51
CA PRO A 181 -10.25 3.68 -3.74
C PRO A 181 -10.50 4.58 -2.53
N MET A 182 -10.75 4.02 -1.34
CA MET A 182 -11.08 4.83 -0.16
C MET A 182 -9.95 5.74 0.31
N VAL A 183 -8.69 5.27 0.27
CA VAL A 183 -7.52 6.10 0.60
C VAL A 183 -7.37 7.25 -0.40
N GLN A 184 -7.49 6.96 -1.71
CA GLN A 184 -7.36 8.00 -2.72
C GLN A 184 -8.54 9.00 -2.68
N LEU A 185 -9.77 8.52 -2.50
CA LEU A 185 -10.95 9.36 -2.31
C LEU A 185 -10.78 10.25 -1.06
N GLY A 186 -10.38 9.66 0.06
CA GLY A 186 -10.11 10.38 1.31
C GLY A 186 -9.06 11.47 1.15
N GLY A 187 -7.92 11.16 0.51
CA GLY A 187 -6.89 12.16 0.23
C GLY A 187 -7.39 13.30 -0.67
N ASN A 188 -8.19 12.98 -1.70
CA ASN A 188 -8.81 14.00 -2.55
C ASN A 188 -9.86 14.85 -1.81
N ILE A 189 -10.60 14.28 -0.85
CA ILE A 189 -11.48 15.04 0.05
C ILE A 189 -10.67 15.99 0.93
N GLY A 190 -9.53 15.53 1.46
CA GLY A 190 -8.59 16.38 2.19
C GLY A 190 -8.14 17.60 1.37
N ARG A 191 -7.80 17.38 0.09
CA ARG A 191 -7.47 18.47 -0.83
C ARG A 191 -8.68 19.35 -1.17
N MET A 192 -9.84 18.77 -1.38
CA MET A 192 -11.07 19.52 -1.69
C MET A 192 -11.43 20.49 -0.57
N VAL A 193 -11.40 20.03 0.69
CA VAL A 193 -11.65 20.89 1.86
C VAL A 193 -10.61 22.00 1.95
N LEU A 194 -9.33 21.69 1.73
CA LEU A 194 -8.25 22.69 1.70
C LEU A 194 -8.53 23.81 0.68
N ASP A 195 -8.90 23.43 -0.55
CA ASP A 195 -9.15 24.37 -1.65
C ASP A 195 -10.42 25.21 -1.43
N ILE A 196 -11.51 24.59 -0.96
CA ILE A 196 -12.79 25.28 -0.68
C ILE A 196 -12.63 26.32 0.44
N PHE A 197 -11.99 25.95 1.54
CA PHE A 197 -11.74 26.84 2.67
C PHE A 197 -10.50 27.73 2.48
N ARG A 198 -9.85 27.66 1.29
CA ARG A 198 -8.71 28.49 0.87
C ARG A 198 -7.56 28.54 1.89
N MET A 199 -7.26 27.41 2.51
CA MET A 199 -6.17 27.31 3.47
C MET A 199 -4.81 27.34 2.76
N ARG A 200 -4.02 28.39 3.01
CA ARG A 200 -2.74 28.64 2.30
C ARG A 200 -1.51 28.03 2.97
N SER A 201 -1.63 27.46 4.16
CA SER A 201 -0.49 26.88 4.88
C SER A 201 -0.01 25.58 4.21
N PRO A 202 1.29 25.44 3.90
CA PRO A 202 1.86 24.18 3.42
C PRO A 202 1.65 23.02 4.40
N GLU A 203 1.72 23.31 5.71
CA GLU A 203 1.43 22.32 6.75
C GLU A 203 -0.02 21.85 6.65
N ALA A 204 -1.00 22.75 6.56
CA ALA A 204 -2.41 22.39 6.43
C ALA A 204 -2.67 21.50 5.21
N ARG A 205 -1.99 21.77 4.08
CA ARG A 205 -2.08 20.95 2.87
C ARG A 205 -1.64 19.51 3.12
N HIS A 206 -0.45 19.31 3.69
CA HIS A 206 0.07 17.97 3.96
C HIS A 206 -0.76 17.25 5.01
N THR A 207 -1.12 17.96 6.09
CA THR A 207 -1.91 17.41 7.20
C THR A 207 -3.29 16.96 6.75
N LEU A 208 -4.04 17.77 6.01
CA LEU A 208 -5.41 17.41 5.58
C LEU A 208 -5.42 16.31 4.52
N LEU A 209 -4.44 16.32 3.60
CA LEU A 209 -4.26 15.24 2.62
C LEU A 209 -4.00 13.90 3.33
N ALA A 210 -3.06 13.88 4.27
CA ALA A 210 -2.74 12.69 5.06
C ALA A 210 -3.90 12.26 5.96
N THR A 211 -4.59 13.21 6.59
CA THR A 211 -5.79 12.94 7.42
C THR A 211 -6.88 12.28 6.59
N GLY A 212 -7.13 12.78 5.39
CA GLY A 212 -8.10 12.18 4.47
C GLY A 212 -7.73 10.76 4.05
N ALA A 213 -6.45 10.54 3.71
CA ALA A 213 -5.93 9.21 3.37
C ALA A 213 -6.08 8.21 4.53
N ALA A 214 -5.71 8.61 5.74
CA ALA A 214 -5.85 7.81 6.97
C ALA A 214 -7.32 7.49 7.27
N SER A 215 -8.18 8.50 7.16
CA SER A 215 -9.62 8.40 7.39
C SER A 215 -10.26 7.43 6.40
N GLY A 216 -9.83 7.47 5.14
CA GLY A 216 -10.25 6.52 4.11
C GLY A 216 -9.82 5.09 4.41
N LEU A 217 -8.57 4.87 4.87
CA LEU A 217 -8.12 3.54 5.29
C LEU A 217 -8.91 3.03 6.51
N SER A 218 -9.15 3.91 7.49
CA SER A 218 -9.94 3.57 8.68
C SER A 218 -11.35 3.15 8.32
N ALA A 219 -12.05 3.89 7.46
CA ALA A 219 -13.38 3.52 6.98
C ALA A 219 -13.37 2.23 6.12
N ALA A 220 -12.26 1.95 5.42
CA ALA A 220 -12.12 0.73 4.63
C ALA A 220 -11.97 -0.54 5.47
N PHE A 221 -11.60 -0.43 6.74
CA PHE A 221 -11.31 -1.60 7.57
C PHE A 221 -11.89 -1.55 8.99
N ASN A 222 -12.68 -0.52 9.33
CA ASN A 222 -13.08 -0.23 10.71
C ASN A 222 -11.87 -0.20 11.67
N ALA A 223 -10.72 0.25 11.18
CA ALA A 223 -9.42 0.09 11.81
C ALA A 223 -8.74 1.46 11.98
N PRO A 224 -9.14 2.26 12.98
CA PRO A 224 -8.60 3.60 13.20
C PRO A 224 -7.09 3.61 13.47
N LEU A 225 -6.57 2.71 14.30
CA LEU A 225 -5.14 2.70 14.62
C LEU A 225 -4.30 2.31 13.39
N ALA A 226 -4.77 1.35 12.59
CA ALA A 226 -4.15 0.99 11.32
C ALA A 226 -4.12 2.18 10.34
N GLY A 227 -5.22 2.94 10.25
CA GLY A 227 -5.31 4.18 9.46
C GLY A 227 -4.21 5.18 9.80
N ILE A 228 -3.97 5.38 11.10
CA ILE A 228 -2.96 6.31 11.61
C ILE A 228 -1.55 5.78 11.37
N LEU A 229 -1.30 4.51 11.71
CA LEU A 229 0.01 3.89 11.54
C LEU A 229 0.44 3.83 10.08
N PHE A 230 -0.50 3.62 9.16
CA PHE A 230 -0.22 3.64 7.74
C PHE A 230 0.39 4.97 7.27
N ILE A 231 -0.07 6.11 7.80
CA ILE A 231 0.54 7.41 7.50
C ILE A 231 1.94 7.53 8.12
N ILE A 232 2.11 7.04 9.35
CA ILE A 232 3.34 7.21 10.14
C ILE A 232 4.45 6.23 9.72
N GLU A 233 4.10 5.10 9.12
CA GLU A 233 5.01 4.04 8.71
C GLU A 233 5.23 4.06 7.19
N GLU A 234 4.17 3.91 6.40
CA GLU A 234 4.27 3.78 4.93
C GLU A 234 4.43 5.14 4.25
N MET A 235 3.58 6.11 4.60
CA MET A 235 3.64 7.46 3.98
C MET A 235 4.63 8.41 4.69
N ARG A 236 5.54 7.84 5.50
CA ARG A 236 6.45 8.57 6.41
C ARG A 236 7.56 9.35 5.71
N PRO A 237 8.29 8.81 4.71
CA PRO A 237 9.32 9.60 4.01
C PRO A 237 8.78 10.92 3.43
N GLN A 238 7.48 10.95 3.15
CA GLN A 238 6.74 12.04 2.52
C GLN A 238 6.08 13.00 3.52
N PHE A 239 5.91 12.58 4.78
CA PHE A 239 5.19 13.33 5.79
C PHE A 239 6.15 14.12 6.68
N ARG A 240 6.04 15.45 6.66
CA ARG A 240 6.77 16.31 7.62
C ARG A 240 6.19 16.12 9.02
N TYR A 241 6.77 15.19 9.77
CA TYR A 241 6.33 14.84 11.12
C TYR A 241 6.40 16.04 12.05
N ASN A 242 5.25 16.63 12.35
CA ASN A 242 5.07 17.55 13.47
C ASN A 242 3.88 17.07 14.33
N LEU A 243 3.88 17.44 15.60
CA LEU A 243 2.83 17.04 16.54
C LEU A 243 1.43 17.52 16.12
N ILE A 244 1.38 18.64 15.39
CA ILE A 244 0.15 19.24 14.89
C ILE A 244 -0.56 18.28 13.93
N SER A 245 0.21 17.70 13.01
CA SER A 245 -0.31 16.85 11.96
C SER A 245 -0.79 15.51 12.50
N ILE A 246 -0.13 14.98 13.53
CA ILE A 246 -0.56 13.74 14.19
C ILE A 246 -1.90 13.96 14.89
N LYS A 247 -2.04 15.02 15.71
CA LYS A 247 -3.30 15.33 16.39
C LYS A 247 -4.47 15.50 15.40
N ALA A 248 -4.21 16.16 14.27
CA ALA A 248 -5.18 16.31 13.19
C ALA A 248 -5.56 14.97 12.53
N VAL A 249 -4.57 14.13 12.18
CA VAL A 249 -4.81 12.79 11.61
C VAL A 249 -5.67 11.95 12.56
N PHE A 250 -5.34 11.91 13.85
CA PHE A 250 -6.16 11.25 14.87
C PHE A 250 -7.60 11.78 14.88
N THR A 251 -7.77 13.10 14.88
CA THR A 251 -9.09 13.74 14.90
C THR A 251 -9.95 13.32 13.70
N GLY A 252 -9.39 13.37 12.48
CA GLY A 252 -10.13 12.95 11.29
C GLY A 252 -10.43 11.45 11.27
N VAL A 253 -9.47 10.61 11.65
CA VAL A 253 -9.66 9.16 11.72
C VAL A 253 -10.76 8.77 12.72
N ILE A 254 -10.79 9.43 13.89
CA ILE A 254 -11.86 9.23 14.89
C ILE A 254 -13.22 9.55 14.26
N MET A 255 -13.35 10.70 13.60
CA MET A 255 -14.62 11.09 12.96
C MET A 255 -15.02 10.11 11.85
N SER A 256 -14.06 9.66 11.03
CA SER A 256 -14.31 8.67 9.98
C SER A 256 -14.80 7.33 10.54
N SER A 257 -14.17 6.86 11.62
CA SER A 257 -14.55 5.63 12.32
C SER A 257 -15.92 5.73 13.00
N ILE A 258 -16.24 6.86 13.62
CA ILE A 258 -17.58 7.14 14.17
C ILE A 258 -18.62 7.05 13.05
N VAL A 259 -18.39 7.72 11.93
CA VAL A 259 -19.31 7.65 10.77
C VAL A 259 -19.46 6.21 10.30
N PHE A 260 -18.37 5.47 10.10
CA PHE A 260 -18.44 4.06 9.71
C PHE A 260 -19.32 3.26 10.66
N ARG A 261 -19.10 3.37 11.97
CA ARG A 261 -19.84 2.62 13.00
C ARG A 261 -21.33 2.97 13.08
N ILE A 262 -21.69 4.23 12.82
CA ILE A 262 -23.11 4.65 12.76
C ILE A 262 -23.88 3.88 11.66
N PHE A 263 -23.26 3.63 10.51
CA PHE A 263 -23.94 3.00 9.36
C PHE A 263 -23.71 1.49 9.22
N ASN A 264 -22.63 0.97 9.81
CA ASN A 264 -22.22 -0.42 9.66
C ASN A 264 -22.22 -1.21 10.97
N GLY A 265 -22.42 -0.55 12.11
CA GLY A 265 -22.37 -1.17 13.43
C GLY A 265 -20.96 -1.22 14.04
N GLU A 266 -20.88 -1.77 15.24
CA GLU A 266 -19.65 -1.74 16.06
C GLU A 266 -18.78 -2.99 15.93
N ALA A 267 -19.31 -4.06 15.33
CA ALA A 267 -18.63 -5.34 15.20
C ALA A 267 -17.36 -5.25 14.33
N ALA A 268 -16.44 -6.17 14.60
CA ALA A 268 -15.26 -6.37 13.78
C ALA A 268 -15.66 -6.83 12.38
N ILE A 269 -14.88 -6.46 11.36
CA ILE A 269 -15.19 -6.81 9.97
C ILE A 269 -15.02 -8.32 9.72
N ILE A 270 -14.13 -8.97 10.47
CA ILE A 270 -13.80 -10.38 10.28
C ILE A 270 -13.99 -11.12 11.60
N GLU A 271 -15.11 -11.79 11.72
CA GLU A 271 -15.44 -12.60 12.89
C GLU A 271 -14.77 -13.99 12.77
N VAL A 272 -13.62 -14.15 13.42
CA VAL A 272 -12.90 -15.44 13.54
C VAL A 272 -13.14 -16.14 14.89
N GLY A 273 -13.88 -15.50 15.79
CA GLY A 273 -14.02 -15.94 17.18
C GLY A 273 -12.73 -15.75 17.99
N LYS A 274 -12.73 -16.30 19.21
CA LYS A 274 -11.56 -16.24 20.11
C LYS A 274 -10.70 -17.49 19.91
N LEU A 275 -9.52 -17.30 19.31
CA LEU A 275 -8.57 -18.37 19.06
C LEU A 275 -7.76 -18.73 20.30
N SER A 276 -7.11 -19.89 20.25
CA SER A 276 -6.21 -20.36 21.29
C SER A 276 -5.00 -19.43 21.49
N ASN A 277 -4.41 -19.46 22.70
CA ASN A 277 -3.15 -18.76 22.97
C ASN A 277 -1.99 -19.47 22.27
N ALA A 278 -0.95 -18.73 21.89
CA ALA A 278 0.28 -19.29 21.34
C ALA A 278 1.32 -19.50 22.46
N PRO A 279 1.66 -20.75 22.83
CA PRO A 279 2.68 -21.01 23.85
C PRO A 279 4.08 -20.57 23.39
N VAL A 280 4.94 -20.14 24.32
CA VAL A 280 6.27 -19.58 24.00
C VAL A 280 7.15 -20.54 23.20
N ASN A 281 7.07 -21.84 23.48
CA ASN A 281 7.81 -22.88 22.76
C ASN A 281 7.33 -23.10 21.30
N THR A 282 6.21 -22.51 20.89
CA THR A 282 5.71 -22.56 19.50
C THR A 282 6.14 -21.36 18.66
N LEU A 283 6.67 -20.30 19.28
CA LEU A 283 6.95 -19.01 18.62
C LEU A 283 7.93 -19.12 17.44
N TRP A 284 8.83 -20.10 17.45
CA TRP A 284 9.77 -20.33 16.35
C TRP A 284 9.06 -20.78 15.05
N LEU A 285 7.90 -21.44 15.14
CA LEU A 285 7.10 -21.81 13.97
C LEU A 285 6.58 -20.57 13.23
N TYR A 286 6.21 -19.53 13.97
CA TYR A 286 5.77 -18.25 13.41
C TYR A 286 6.92 -17.48 12.77
N LEU A 287 8.15 -17.63 13.28
CA LEU A 287 9.33 -17.10 12.61
C LEU A 287 9.57 -17.81 11.26
N VAL A 288 9.42 -19.14 11.21
CA VAL A 288 9.52 -19.91 9.96
C VAL A 288 8.43 -19.50 8.98
N LEU A 289 7.20 -19.31 9.43
CA LEU A 289 6.12 -18.77 8.61
C LEU A 289 6.47 -17.37 8.07
N GLY A 290 7.01 -16.51 8.93
CA GLY A 290 7.50 -15.18 8.54
C GLY A 290 8.54 -15.28 7.43
N MET A 291 9.53 -16.15 7.58
CA MET A 291 10.53 -16.40 6.53
C MET A 291 9.88 -16.90 5.23
N LEU A 292 8.89 -17.79 5.26
CA LEU A 292 8.17 -18.18 4.05
C LEU A 292 7.52 -16.98 3.35
N PHE A 293 6.86 -16.09 4.09
CA PHE A 293 6.33 -14.84 3.53
C PHE A 293 7.41 -13.89 3.03
N GLY A 294 8.56 -13.84 3.70
CA GLY A 294 9.70 -13.01 3.30
C GLY A 294 10.34 -13.47 1.99
N CYS A 295 10.29 -14.76 1.67
CA CYS A 295 10.64 -15.26 0.33
C CYS A 295 9.55 -14.92 -0.70
N PHE A 296 8.29 -15.10 -0.32
CA PHE A 296 7.16 -14.93 -1.23
C PHE A 296 6.88 -13.46 -1.59
N GLY A 297 7.05 -12.51 -0.67
CA GLY A 297 6.76 -11.08 -0.88
C GLY A 297 7.54 -10.44 -2.04
N PRO A 298 8.88 -10.55 -2.11
CA PRO A 298 9.66 -10.06 -3.25
C PRO A 298 9.27 -10.73 -4.57
N LEU A 299 9.00 -12.04 -4.56
CA LEU A 299 8.51 -12.76 -5.72
C LEU A 299 7.14 -12.21 -6.18
N PHE A 300 6.22 -12.02 -5.26
CA PHE A 300 4.91 -11.44 -5.53
C PHE A 300 5.04 -10.02 -6.13
N ASN A 301 5.89 -9.17 -5.55
CA ASN A 301 6.16 -7.83 -6.08
C ASN A 301 6.72 -7.88 -7.50
N PHE A 302 7.68 -8.77 -7.76
CA PHE A 302 8.22 -8.99 -9.10
C PHE A 302 7.12 -9.39 -10.09
N LEU A 303 6.26 -10.35 -9.72
CA LEU A 303 5.15 -10.80 -10.56
C LEU A 303 4.14 -9.68 -10.83
N VAL A 304 3.80 -8.86 -9.84
CA VAL A 304 2.91 -7.69 -10.01
C VAL A 304 3.49 -6.75 -11.07
N LEU A 305 4.74 -6.33 -10.89
CA LEU A 305 5.41 -5.37 -11.76
C LEU A 305 5.63 -5.92 -13.17
N ARG A 306 5.95 -7.21 -13.30
CA ARG A 306 6.12 -7.88 -14.60
C ARG A 306 4.80 -8.00 -15.34
N THR A 307 3.73 -8.34 -14.64
CA THR A 307 2.39 -8.44 -15.22
C THR A 307 1.87 -7.08 -15.68
N GLN A 308 2.20 -5.99 -14.97
CA GLN A 308 1.89 -4.62 -15.41
C GLN A 308 2.56 -4.29 -16.76
N ASP A 309 3.81 -4.72 -16.95
CA ASP A 309 4.52 -4.51 -18.22
C ASP A 309 3.93 -5.33 -19.36
N ILE A 310 3.50 -6.56 -19.09
CA ILE A 310 2.83 -7.41 -20.07
C ILE A 310 1.53 -6.75 -20.53
N PHE A 311 0.68 -6.30 -19.60
CA PHE A 311 -0.54 -5.60 -19.96
C PHE A 311 -0.29 -4.32 -20.75
N GLN A 312 0.68 -3.49 -20.31
CA GLN A 312 1.05 -2.29 -21.02
C GLN A 312 1.43 -2.55 -22.48
N ARG A 313 2.12 -3.66 -22.78
CA ARG A 313 2.43 -4.09 -24.16
C ARG A 313 1.20 -4.56 -24.92
N ILE A 314 0.30 -5.30 -24.29
CA ILE A 314 -0.93 -5.82 -24.92
C ILE A 314 -1.81 -4.68 -25.43
N HIS A 315 -2.11 -3.69 -24.58
CA HIS A 315 -2.98 -2.59 -24.99
C HIS A 315 -2.22 -1.43 -25.65
N GLY A 316 -0.91 -1.31 -25.46
CA GLY A 316 -0.07 -0.27 -26.08
C GLY A 316 -0.53 1.16 -25.78
N GLY A 317 -1.20 1.37 -24.65
CA GLY A 317 -1.84 2.64 -24.30
C GLY A 317 -3.15 2.98 -25.03
N ASN A 318 -3.65 2.13 -25.94
CA ASN A 318 -4.90 2.36 -26.66
C ASN A 318 -6.12 2.14 -25.75
N ILE A 319 -7.01 3.14 -25.67
CA ILE A 319 -8.21 3.10 -24.82
C ILE A 319 -9.15 1.94 -25.15
N LYS A 320 -9.40 1.63 -26.44
CA LYS A 320 -10.33 0.57 -26.84
C LYS A 320 -9.82 -0.81 -26.40
N LYS A 321 -8.54 -1.08 -26.65
CA LYS A 321 -7.90 -2.34 -26.22
C LYS A 321 -7.89 -2.46 -24.70
N TRP A 322 -7.58 -1.37 -23.99
CA TRP A 322 -7.53 -1.37 -22.53
C TRP A 322 -8.90 -1.64 -21.89
N VAL A 323 -9.96 -0.99 -22.40
CA VAL A 323 -11.34 -1.20 -21.93
C VAL A 323 -11.82 -2.62 -22.24
N LEU A 324 -11.62 -3.11 -23.48
CA LEU A 324 -12.03 -4.47 -23.86
C LEU A 324 -11.33 -5.53 -23.02
N MET A 325 -10.02 -5.36 -22.80
CA MET A 325 -9.24 -6.23 -21.91
C MET A 325 -9.79 -6.22 -20.48
N GLY A 326 -10.10 -5.04 -19.93
CA GLY A 326 -10.75 -4.91 -18.64
C GLY A 326 -12.11 -5.62 -18.57
N GLY A 327 -12.90 -5.53 -19.64
CA GLY A 327 -14.15 -6.26 -19.79
C GLY A 327 -13.96 -7.78 -19.79
N VAL A 328 -12.97 -8.29 -20.53
CA VAL A 328 -12.66 -9.73 -20.54
C VAL A 328 -12.23 -10.21 -19.16
N ILE A 329 -11.35 -9.47 -18.47
CA ILE A 329 -10.91 -9.81 -17.11
C ILE A 329 -12.09 -9.79 -16.14
N GLY A 330 -12.92 -8.75 -16.19
CA GLY A 330 -14.13 -8.64 -15.38
C GLY A 330 -15.10 -9.79 -15.63
N GLY A 331 -15.36 -10.11 -16.89
CA GLY A 331 -16.23 -11.22 -17.28
C GLY A 331 -15.70 -12.58 -16.80
N ILE A 332 -14.39 -12.83 -16.91
CA ILE A 332 -13.75 -14.04 -16.34
C ILE A 332 -13.94 -14.08 -14.82
N CYS A 333 -13.81 -12.96 -14.11
CA CYS A 333 -14.08 -12.90 -12.67
C CYS A 333 -15.56 -13.20 -12.35
N GLY A 334 -16.49 -12.74 -13.20
CA GLY A 334 -17.92 -13.07 -13.11
C GLY A 334 -18.18 -14.57 -13.23
N LEU A 335 -17.56 -15.22 -14.21
CA LEU A 335 -17.65 -16.68 -14.40
C LEU A 335 -17.01 -17.47 -13.26
N LEU A 336 -15.79 -17.10 -12.86
CA LEU A 336 -15.11 -17.71 -11.72
C LEU A 336 -15.89 -17.51 -10.42
N GLY A 337 -16.63 -16.41 -10.28
CA GLY A 337 -17.53 -16.18 -9.16
C GLY A 337 -18.68 -17.17 -9.05
N LEU A 338 -19.06 -17.85 -10.13
CA LEU A 338 -20.01 -18.96 -10.10
C LEU A 338 -19.33 -20.32 -9.90
N MET A 339 -18.19 -20.56 -10.54
CA MET A 339 -17.47 -21.84 -10.44
C MET A 339 -16.77 -22.03 -9.09
N GLN A 340 -16.05 -21.00 -8.64
CA GLN A 340 -15.23 -21.03 -7.45
C GLN A 340 -15.22 -19.63 -6.79
N PRO A 341 -16.25 -19.29 -5.99
CA PRO A 341 -16.38 -17.98 -5.36
C PRO A 341 -15.15 -17.55 -4.55
N SER A 342 -14.46 -18.51 -3.93
CA SER A 342 -13.23 -18.30 -3.15
C SER A 342 -12.05 -17.75 -3.98
N ALA A 343 -12.05 -17.93 -5.29
CA ALA A 343 -10.97 -17.47 -6.18
C ALA A 343 -11.12 -15.98 -6.59
N VAL A 344 -12.29 -15.37 -6.36
CA VAL A 344 -12.60 -14.00 -6.79
C VAL A 344 -13.00 -13.07 -5.64
N GLY A 345 -13.33 -11.81 -5.96
CA GLY A 345 -13.69 -10.78 -4.97
C GLY A 345 -12.57 -10.36 -4.02
N GLY A 346 -12.90 -9.50 -3.06
CA GLY A 346 -11.93 -8.93 -2.12
C GLY A 346 -11.29 -9.95 -1.16
N GLY A 347 -11.99 -11.06 -0.87
CA GLY A 347 -11.47 -12.18 -0.07
C GLY A 347 -11.87 -12.17 1.41
N PHE A 348 -12.56 -11.14 1.92
CA PHE A 348 -13.01 -11.11 3.32
C PHE A 348 -13.87 -12.31 3.73
N ASN A 349 -14.80 -12.74 2.88
CA ASN A 349 -15.67 -13.89 3.15
C ASN A 349 -14.90 -15.22 3.28
N LEU A 350 -13.70 -15.30 2.70
CA LEU A 350 -12.85 -16.49 2.73
C LEU A 350 -12.07 -16.60 4.04
N ILE A 351 -11.78 -15.47 4.70
CA ILE A 351 -10.86 -15.42 5.84
C ILE A 351 -11.40 -16.20 7.04
N PRO A 352 -12.65 -16.00 7.51
CA PRO A 352 -13.20 -16.79 8.62
C PRO A 352 -13.25 -18.29 8.33
N ILE A 353 -13.62 -18.66 7.10
CA ILE A 353 -13.74 -20.07 6.68
C ILE A 353 -12.37 -20.75 6.68
N ALA A 354 -11.34 -20.06 6.19
CA ALA A 354 -9.97 -20.54 6.21
C ALA A 354 -9.42 -20.63 7.64
N ALA A 355 -9.61 -19.58 8.46
CA ALA A 355 -9.13 -19.56 9.84
C ALA A 355 -9.76 -20.66 10.71
N ALA A 356 -11.01 -21.05 10.43
CA ALA A 356 -11.69 -22.15 11.10
C ALA A 356 -11.16 -23.56 10.71
N GLY A 357 -10.26 -23.66 9.73
CA GLY A 357 -9.70 -24.95 9.28
C GLY A 357 -10.66 -25.81 8.44
N ASN A 358 -11.72 -25.21 7.87
CA ASN A 358 -12.75 -25.92 7.13
C ASN A 358 -12.33 -26.38 5.72
N PHE A 359 -11.11 -26.08 5.29
CA PHE A 359 -10.58 -26.48 3.99
C PHE A 359 -9.49 -27.54 4.14
N SER A 360 -9.39 -28.45 3.17
CA SER A 360 -8.22 -29.33 3.07
C SER A 360 -7.00 -28.54 2.60
N VAL A 361 -5.79 -29.01 2.95
CA VAL A 361 -4.52 -28.39 2.52
C VAL A 361 -4.43 -28.27 1.00
N GLY A 362 -4.85 -29.31 0.27
CA GLY A 362 -4.87 -29.30 -1.20
C GLY A 362 -5.78 -28.21 -1.77
N LEU A 363 -6.97 -28.03 -1.18
CA LEU A 363 -7.91 -26.99 -1.60
C LEU A 363 -7.41 -25.59 -1.22
N LEU A 364 -6.79 -25.41 -0.06
CA LEU A 364 -6.15 -24.14 0.34
C LEU A 364 -5.07 -23.72 -0.64
N LEU A 365 -4.18 -24.64 -1.01
CA LEU A 365 -3.10 -24.37 -1.98
C LEU A 365 -3.67 -24.07 -3.38
N PHE A 366 -4.71 -24.78 -3.81
CA PHE A 366 -5.42 -24.47 -5.05
C PHE A 366 -6.01 -23.05 -5.03
N ILE A 367 -6.75 -22.69 -3.96
CA ILE A 367 -7.34 -21.35 -3.82
C ILE A 367 -6.25 -20.30 -3.74
N PHE A 368 -5.15 -20.55 -3.03
CA PHE A 368 -4.01 -19.65 -2.95
C PHE A 368 -3.43 -19.36 -4.34
N ILE A 369 -3.12 -20.39 -5.13
CA ILE A 369 -2.57 -20.23 -6.48
C ILE A 369 -3.57 -19.51 -7.38
N ALA A 370 -4.84 -19.91 -7.36
CA ALA A 370 -5.89 -19.26 -8.14
C ALA A 370 -6.01 -17.78 -7.80
N ARG A 371 -5.99 -17.43 -6.49
CA ARG A 371 -6.05 -16.04 -6.02
C ARG A 371 -4.79 -15.25 -6.36
N VAL A 372 -3.60 -15.85 -6.33
CA VAL A 372 -2.37 -15.17 -6.80
C VAL A 372 -2.56 -14.77 -8.25
N VAL A 373 -2.99 -15.69 -9.11
CA VAL A 373 -3.20 -15.42 -10.54
C VAL A 373 -4.28 -14.35 -10.74
N THR A 374 -5.45 -14.47 -10.12
CA THR A 374 -6.54 -13.50 -10.30
C THR A 374 -6.21 -12.14 -9.72
N THR A 375 -5.48 -12.06 -8.59
CA THR A 375 -4.99 -10.80 -8.01
C THR A 375 -4.00 -10.11 -8.97
N LEU A 376 -3.03 -10.85 -9.52
CA LEU A 376 -2.06 -10.32 -10.48
C LEU A 376 -2.77 -9.79 -11.73
N ILE A 377 -3.69 -10.55 -12.31
CA ILE A 377 -4.44 -10.16 -13.50
C ILE A 377 -5.28 -8.91 -13.23
N CYS A 378 -6.04 -8.88 -12.12
CA CYS A 378 -6.92 -7.76 -11.81
C CYS A 378 -6.14 -6.49 -11.49
N PHE A 379 -5.18 -6.55 -10.56
CA PHE A 379 -4.44 -5.37 -10.13
C PHE A 379 -3.50 -4.83 -11.22
N SER A 380 -2.72 -5.72 -11.86
CA SER A 380 -1.71 -5.30 -12.83
C SER A 380 -2.29 -4.82 -14.16
N SER A 381 -3.55 -5.13 -14.46
CA SER A 381 -4.25 -4.59 -15.63
C SER A 381 -4.59 -3.09 -15.52
N GLY A 382 -4.47 -2.51 -14.32
CA GLY A 382 -4.71 -1.09 -14.05
C GLY A 382 -6.14 -0.73 -13.62
N ALA A 383 -6.97 -1.73 -13.32
CA ALA A 383 -8.32 -1.53 -12.77
C ALA A 383 -8.29 -0.61 -11.53
N PRO A 384 -9.25 0.33 -11.37
CA PRO A 384 -9.38 1.09 -10.12
C PRO A 384 -9.74 0.14 -8.97
N GLY A 385 -8.84 -0.03 -8.02
CA GLY A 385 -8.98 -0.97 -6.91
C GLY A 385 -7.66 -1.22 -6.20
N GLY A 386 -7.72 -1.53 -4.91
CA GLY A 386 -6.53 -1.82 -4.11
C GLY A 386 -6.10 -3.29 -4.17
N ILE A 387 -4.89 -3.57 -3.69
CA ILE A 387 -4.31 -4.93 -3.60
C ILE A 387 -4.23 -5.42 -2.15
N PHE A 388 -4.54 -4.57 -1.18
CA PHE A 388 -4.38 -4.82 0.26
C PHE A 388 -5.28 -5.95 0.74
N ALA A 389 -6.59 -5.87 0.49
CA ALA A 389 -7.53 -6.91 0.91
C ALA A 389 -7.23 -8.29 0.26
N PRO A 390 -6.92 -8.37 -1.05
CA PRO A 390 -6.41 -9.61 -1.65
C PRO A 390 -5.15 -10.16 -0.97
N MET A 391 -4.20 -9.31 -0.57
CA MET A 391 -3.00 -9.75 0.16
C MET A 391 -3.32 -10.30 1.54
N LEU A 392 -4.29 -9.72 2.26
CA LEU A 392 -4.74 -10.27 3.55
C LEU A 392 -5.30 -11.68 3.37
N ALA A 393 -6.15 -11.89 2.37
CA ALA A 393 -6.71 -13.22 2.07
C ALA A 393 -5.63 -14.23 1.66
N LEU A 394 -4.66 -13.84 0.84
CA LEU A 394 -3.51 -14.69 0.50
C LEU A 394 -2.67 -15.04 1.74
N GLY A 395 -2.47 -14.07 2.64
CA GLY A 395 -1.82 -14.24 3.93
C GLY A 395 -2.53 -15.27 4.80
N THR A 396 -3.85 -15.14 4.95
CA THR A 396 -4.67 -16.11 5.70
C THR A 396 -4.58 -17.50 5.12
N LEU A 397 -4.68 -17.65 3.79
CA LEU A 397 -4.63 -18.97 3.13
C LEU A 397 -3.29 -19.68 3.34
N LEU A 398 -2.18 -18.97 3.12
CA LEU A 398 -0.84 -19.55 3.29
C LEU A 398 -0.55 -19.83 4.77
N GLY A 399 -0.97 -18.94 5.67
CA GLY A 399 -0.89 -19.15 7.13
C GLY A 399 -1.68 -20.37 7.59
N THR A 400 -2.91 -20.53 7.11
CA THR A 400 -3.75 -21.71 7.40
C THR A 400 -3.10 -22.99 6.87
N ALA A 401 -2.62 -22.98 5.63
CA ALA A 401 -1.97 -24.15 5.03
C ALA A 401 -0.71 -24.57 5.80
N PHE A 402 0.08 -23.60 6.26
CA PHE A 402 1.22 -23.85 7.14
C PHE A 402 0.79 -24.44 8.48
N GLY A 403 -0.23 -23.86 9.13
CA GLY A 403 -0.76 -24.36 10.40
C GLY A 403 -1.28 -25.79 10.30
N MET A 404 -2.04 -26.10 9.24
CA MET A 404 -2.52 -27.46 8.96
C MET A 404 -1.40 -28.46 8.71
N ALA A 405 -0.30 -28.04 8.09
CA ALA A 405 0.89 -28.89 7.93
C ALA A 405 1.67 -29.05 9.25
N ALA A 406 1.67 -28.04 10.12
CA ALA A 406 2.38 -28.06 11.40
C ALA A 406 1.69 -28.94 12.45
N ILE A 407 0.35 -29.01 12.47
CA ILE A 407 -0.44 -29.83 13.42
C ILE A 407 0.05 -31.30 13.48
N PRO A 408 0.12 -32.06 12.37
CA PRO A 408 0.57 -33.46 12.42
C PRO A 408 2.08 -33.60 12.70
N LEU A 409 2.89 -32.57 12.42
CA LEU A 409 4.34 -32.60 12.66
C LEU A 409 4.68 -32.35 14.14
N PHE A 410 3.84 -31.60 14.85
CA PHE A 410 4.06 -31.21 16.25
C PHE A 410 2.82 -31.45 17.12
N PRO A 411 2.34 -32.70 17.26
CA PRO A 411 1.12 -33.00 18.00
C PRO A 411 1.19 -32.60 19.49
N ALA A 412 2.39 -32.62 20.08
CA ALA A 412 2.61 -32.22 21.48
C ALA A 412 2.27 -30.74 21.77
N TYR A 413 2.25 -29.88 20.75
CA TYR A 413 1.99 -28.45 20.91
C TYR A 413 0.51 -28.09 20.86
N HIS A 414 -0.40 -29.03 20.56
CA HIS A 414 -1.85 -28.78 20.47
C HIS A 414 -2.16 -27.55 19.61
N LEU A 415 -1.54 -27.50 18.43
CA LEU A 415 -1.61 -26.34 17.53
C LEU A 415 -3.02 -26.15 16.96
N ASP A 416 -3.35 -24.88 16.71
CA ASP A 416 -4.58 -24.45 16.05
C ASP A 416 -4.21 -23.71 14.76
N ALA A 417 -4.69 -24.20 13.62
CA ALA A 417 -4.37 -23.62 12.32
C ALA A 417 -4.83 -22.15 12.20
N GLY A 418 -5.89 -21.77 12.91
CA GLY A 418 -6.40 -20.39 12.92
C GLY A 418 -5.36 -19.40 13.43
N THR A 419 -4.54 -19.80 14.41
CA THR A 419 -3.49 -18.93 14.97
C THR A 419 -2.42 -18.54 13.94
N PHE A 420 -2.02 -19.49 13.07
CA PHE A 420 -1.14 -19.23 11.94
C PHE A 420 -1.83 -18.46 10.81
N ALA A 421 -3.13 -18.65 10.62
CA ALA A 421 -3.92 -17.90 9.66
C ALA A 421 -3.93 -16.40 10.01
N ILE A 422 -4.15 -16.04 11.29
CA ILE A 422 -4.10 -14.66 11.78
C ILE A 422 -2.67 -14.09 11.69
N ALA A 423 -1.66 -14.86 12.11
CA ALA A 423 -0.28 -14.42 12.01
C ALA A 423 0.19 -14.18 10.56
N GLY A 424 -0.24 -15.03 9.63
CA GLY A 424 0.06 -14.92 8.20
C GLY A 424 -0.72 -13.82 7.48
N MET A 425 -1.91 -13.44 7.98
CA MET A 425 -2.79 -12.46 7.35
C MET A 425 -2.12 -11.11 7.10
N GLY A 426 -1.33 -10.62 8.07
CA GLY A 426 -0.55 -9.38 7.94
C GLY A 426 0.83 -9.57 7.32
N ALA A 427 1.30 -10.81 7.17
CA ALA A 427 2.69 -11.11 6.84
C ALA A 427 3.04 -10.83 5.36
N LEU A 428 2.13 -11.14 4.42
CA LEU A 428 2.33 -10.77 3.02
C LEU A 428 2.39 -9.25 2.85
N LEU A 429 1.57 -8.53 3.62
CA LEU A 429 1.59 -7.08 3.65
C LEU A 429 2.95 -6.54 4.11
N ALA A 430 3.46 -7.09 5.22
CA ALA A 430 4.75 -6.74 5.77
C ALA A 430 5.89 -7.02 4.77
N ALA A 431 5.86 -8.18 4.08
CA ALA A 431 6.88 -8.55 3.10
C ALA A 431 6.84 -7.70 1.82
N SER A 432 5.64 -7.43 1.28
CA SER A 432 5.46 -6.78 -0.01
C SER A 432 5.42 -5.26 0.08
N VAL A 433 4.67 -4.71 1.03
CA VAL A 433 4.50 -3.25 1.19
C VAL A 433 5.62 -2.65 2.04
N ARG A 434 6.14 -3.38 3.04
CA ARG A 434 7.12 -2.91 4.04
C ARG A 434 6.53 -2.05 5.17
N ALA A 435 5.25 -2.26 5.47
CA ALA A 435 4.57 -1.66 6.61
C ALA A 435 4.14 -2.72 7.66
N PRO A 436 5.08 -3.36 8.37
CA PRO A 436 4.76 -4.42 9.33
C PRO A 436 3.89 -3.95 10.50
N LEU A 437 4.11 -2.77 11.07
CA LEU A 437 3.32 -2.28 12.22
C LEU A 437 1.86 -2.04 11.81
N THR A 438 1.67 -1.44 10.64
CA THR A 438 0.36 -1.23 10.04
C THR A 438 -0.35 -2.57 9.81
N GLY A 439 0.35 -3.56 9.24
CA GLY A 439 -0.20 -4.90 9.02
C GLY A 439 -0.62 -5.59 10.32
N ILE A 440 0.21 -5.55 11.35
CA ILE A 440 -0.07 -6.15 12.67
C ILE A 440 -1.31 -5.51 13.30
N VAL A 441 -1.32 -4.19 13.40
CA VAL A 441 -2.43 -3.46 14.06
C VAL A 441 -3.71 -3.57 13.26
N LEU A 442 -3.64 -3.59 11.93
CA LEU A 442 -4.81 -3.82 11.10
C LEU A 442 -5.44 -5.19 11.35
N VAL A 443 -4.65 -6.26 11.35
CA VAL A 443 -5.16 -7.60 11.64
C VAL A 443 -5.73 -7.67 13.05
N LEU A 444 -5.05 -7.05 14.02
CA LEU A 444 -5.53 -6.96 15.39
C LEU A 444 -6.92 -6.29 15.46
N GLU A 445 -7.10 -5.11 14.87
CA GLU A 445 -8.38 -4.37 14.91
C GLU A 445 -9.51 -5.10 14.16
N MET A 446 -9.20 -5.85 13.11
CA MET A 446 -10.23 -6.57 12.33
C MET A 446 -10.62 -7.92 12.91
N THR A 447 -9.81 -8.51 13.78
CA THR A 447 -9.99 -9.89 14.28
C THR A 447 -10.15 -9.99 15.79
N ASP A 448 -9.80 -8.95 16.54
CA ASP A 448 -9.91 -8.86 18.01
C ASP A 448 -9.18 -9.98 18.78
N ASN A 449 -8.09 -10.51 18.22
CA ASN A 449 -7.29 -11.58 18.84
C ASN A 449 -5.95 -11.05 19.38
N TYR A 450 -6.01 -10.19 20.41
CA TYR A 450 -4.81 -9.58 21.02
C TYR A 450 -3.82 -10.59 21.62
N GLN A 451 -4.29 -11.75 22.07
CA GLN A 451 -3.43 -12.81 22.58
C GLN A 451 -2.41 -13.33 21.56
N LEU A 452 -2.65 -13.11 20.26
CA LEU A 452 -1.75 -13.48 19.16
C LEU A 452 -0.78 -12.36 18.75
N ILE A 453 -0.70 -11.26 19.52
CA ILE A 453 0.17 -10.12 19.18
C ILE A 453 1.63 -10.51 18.98
N LEU A 454 2.17 -11.38 19.83
CA LEU A 454 3.57 -11.81 19.74
C LEU A 454 3.84 -12.68 18.49
N PRO A 455 3.04 -13.73 18.20
CA PRO A 455 3.08 -14.42 16.91
C PRO A 455 2.98 -13.51 15.68
N MET A 456 2.05 -12.55 15.69
CA MET A 456 1.86 -11.60 14.58
C MET A 456 3.12 -10.75 14.37
N ILE A 457 3.69 -10.20 15.45
CA ILE A 457 4.93 -9.43 15.43
C ILE A 457 6.07 -10.27 14.84
N ILE A 458 6.30 -11.47 15.38
CA ILE A 458 7.38 -12.36 14.92
C ILE A 458 7.24 -12.70 13.44
N THR A 459 6.03 -13.05 12.99
CA THR A 459 5.76 -13.41 11.59
C THR A 459 6.00 -12.22 10.66
N CYS A 460 5.44 -11.05 10.98
CA CYS A 460 5.55 -9.85 10.14
C CYS A 460 7.00 -9.29 10.10
N LEU A 461 7.72 -9.32 11.23
CA LEU A 461 9.13 -8.95 11.26
C LEU A 461 10.00 -9.96 10.51
N GLY A 462 9.79 -11.27 10.70
CA GLY A 462 10.51 -12.30 9.95
C GLY A 462 10.31 -12.16 8.44
N ALA A 463 9.08 -11.86 8.02
CA ALA A 463 8.73 -11.59 6.63
C ALA A 463 9.43 -10.35 6.08
N THR A 464 9.44 -9.26 6.85
CA THR A 464 10.11 -8.02 6.46
C THR A 464 11.63 -8.20 6.38
N LEU A 465 12.26 -8.80 7.39
CA LEU A 465 13.72 -8.98 7.42
C LEU A 465 14.19 -9.84 6.24
N LEU A 466 13.56 -10.99 6.00
CA LEU A 466 14.01 -11.85 4.92
C LEU A 466 13.73 -11.26 3.54
N ALA A 467 12.58 -10.62 3.34
CA ALA A 467 12.33 -9.91 2.09
C ALA A 467 13.39 -8.82 1.84
N GLN A 468 13.93 -8.17 2.90
CA GLN A 468 14.97 -7.16 2.78
C GLN A 468 16.32 -7.79 2.40
N PHE A 469 16.68 -8.91 3.02
CA PHE A 469 17.89 -9.65 2.66
C PHE A 469 17.87 -10.17 1.22
N LEU A 470 16.69 -10.51 0.69
CA LEU A 470 16.50 -10.90 -0.70
C LEU A 470 16.45 -9.71 -1.68
N GLY A 471 16.66 -8.48 -1.22
CA GLY A 471 16.69 -7.29 -2.07
C GLY A 471 15.31 -6.80 -2.54
N GLY A 472 14.22 -7.28 -1.93
CA GLY A 472 12.87 -6.83 -2.23
C GLY A 472 12.66 -5.35 -1.88
N LYS A 473 11.94 -4.61 -2.72
CA LYS A 473 11.62 -3.19 -2.49
C LYS A 473 10.14 -3.01 -2.09
N PRO A 474 9.79 -1.96 -1.33
CA PRO A 474 8.40 -1.57 -1.09
C PRO A 474 7.61 -1.45 -2.39
N LEU A 475 6.47 -2.14 -2.47
CA LEU A 475 5.68 -2.21 -3.70
C LEU A 475 5.17 -0.83 -4.13
N TYR A 476 4.58 -0.05 -3.20
CA TYR A 476 4.00 1.25 -3.52
C TYR A 476 5.04 2.28 -3.95
N SER A 477 6.15 2.39 -3.21
CA SER A 477 7.26 3.27 -3.59
C SER A 477 7.84 2.89 -4.97
N THR A 478 7.93 1.59 -5.27
CA THR A 478 8.40 1.14 -6.60
C THR A 478 7.42 1.52 -7.72
N ILE A 479 6.11 1.40 -7.48
CA ILE A 479 5.08 1.83 -8.44
C ILE A 479 5.13 3.34 -8.65
N LEU A 480 5.30 4.14 -7.58
CA LEU A 480 5.46 5.59 -7.67
C LEU A 480 6.69 5.96 -8.50
N GLN A 481 7.86 5.39 -8.21
CA GLN A 481 9.09 5.63 -8.96
C GLN A 481 8.94 5.33 -10.46
N ARG A 482 8.29 4.20 -10.81
CA ARG A 482 8.02 3.86 -12.23
C ARG A 482 7.07 4.85 -12.89
N THR A 483 6.12 5.40 -12.14
CA THR A 483 5.15 6.39 -12.63
C THR A 483 5.84 7.72 -12.91
N LEU A 484 6.71 8.17 -12.00
CA LEU A 484 7.51 9.38 -12.15
C LEU A 484 8.49 9.27 -13.32
N ALA A 485 9.22 8.15 -13.43
CA ALA A 485 10.15 7.92 -14.55
C ALA A 485 9.46 7.96 -15.92
N LYS A 486 8.22 7.43 -16.03
CA LYS A 486 7.42 7.55 -17.25
C LYS A 486 7.03 8.99 -17.55
N GLN A 487 6.64 9.74 -16.52
CA GLN A 487 6.26 11.15 -16.66
C GLN A 487 7.45 12.00 -17.14
N GLU A 488 8.65 11.79 -16.58
CA GLU A 488 9.88 12.46 -17.00
C GLU A 488 10.24 12.13 -18.46
N ALA A 489 10.14 10.85 -18.85
CA ALA A 489 10.39 10.43 -20.23
C ALA A 489 9.40 11.07 -21.22
N GLU A 490 8.12 11.15 -20.86
CA GLU A 490 7.10 11.83 -21.68
C GLU A 490 7.33 13.34 -21.79
N GLN A 491 7.76 13.99 -20.70
CA GLN A 491 8.11 15.41 -20.70
C GLN A 491 9.35 15.69 -21.56
N ALA A 492 10.38 14.86 -21.45
CA ALA A 492 11.59 14.96 -22.27
C ALA A 492 11.28 14.77 -23.77
N ALA A 493 10.44 13.80 -24.12
CA ALA A 493 10.01 13.58 -25.50
C ALA A 493 9.23 14.78 -26.06
N LYS A 494 8.34 15.39 -25.26
CA LYS A 494 7.61 16.61 -25.65
C LYS A 494 8.54 17.82 -25.81
N ALA A 495 9.52 17.98 -24.92
CA ALA A 495 10.49 19.05 -25.00
C ALA A 495 11.39 18.95 -26.25
N GLN A 496 11.74 17.73 -26.68
CA GLN A 496 12.50 17.49 -27.91
C GLN A 496 11.67 17.73 -29.20
N GLN A 497 10.34 17.62 -29.10
CA GLN A 497 9.41 17.86 -30.22
C GLN A 497 8.92 19.31 -30.30
N ALA A 498 9.19 20.14 -29.28
CA ALA A 498 8.90 21.57 -29.34
C ALA A 498 9.78 22.21 -30.43
N PRO A 499 9.22 22.96 -31.40
CA PRO A 499 10.02 23.61 -32.42
C PRO A 499 11.06 24.50 -31.74
N ARG A 500 12.34 24.34 -32.11
CA ARG A 500 13.38 25.31 -31.76
C ARG A 500 12.94 26.63 -32.37
N GLU A 501 12.41 27.54 -31.55
CA GLU A 501 12.24 28.92 -31.97
C GLU A 501 13.63 29.44 -32.34
N ASN A 502 13.83 29.65 -33.64
CA ASN A 502 15.05 30.23 -34.19
C ASN A 502 15.19 31.65 -33.63
N THR A 503 16.13 31.85 -32.71
CA THR A 503 16.75 33.15 -32.45
C THR A 503 17.61 33.58 -33.62
#